data_AF-A0A4U0WGY2-F1
#
_entry.id   AF-A0A4U0WGY2-F1
#
_cell.length_a   1.000
_cell.length_b   1.000
_cell.length_c   1.000
_cell.angle_alpha   90.00
_cell.angle_beta   90.00
_cell.angle_gamma   90.00
#
_symmetry.space_group_name_H-M   'P 1'
#
loop_
_entity.id
_entity.type
_entity.pdbx_description
1 polymer ?
#
loop_
_entity_poly.entity_id
_entity_poly.type
_entity_poly.pdbx_seq_one_letter_code
_entity_poly.pdbx_strand_id
1 'polypeptide(L)'
;MPTPIKIEPATEAVSRKRPALEHGQVKLKRRLHGPRRSGRSPFIFHKDRLCQSSDFFVAACAREWQQGDEKIIRVPAIEPSTFELYTDWTYRHQIDLSLLYIAGDMLLDERVKNLVIDELVIRTGHWPHGSLCVEPEHVRHVWEHSAADSNIRAFLLTSFAATMNPTKIGLFEKEFYPSDFFYDLALRHMELRDSSPRDYIPNVAKRCRYHIHAGPSKFSQHSDCVKQTPGLLARLTGDERARQLRKTAGDRPLDRFTYGPHPISGNQTDTVKQVRIPTFSDPLDERAFRKLHAAACIRWLGLNGYNNEGAGGHITVRDPINSDQFWINPFCKSFKYMKPEDLCLVDEEGIVQPEGNMHAINPAGFAIHSAVHQARPDVIAAVHCHSLPTKAFSALGCKLEPINQDDCRFYEDHAVYENFGGIVLAHEEGRRIAKALGNKKAVILQNHGILTVAKSVDAATYLFGAMDRCIEAQLLADAAAGGRGTKTIKIDHEEAEYTRRVYTDEMEYNMFQSCFEDIVRESHGELSMLAGGERNGYDTLPRAW
;
A
#
# COMPACT_ATOMS: atom_id res chain seq x y z
N MET A 1 -16.75 14.41 47.15
CA MET A 1 -17.15 15.54 46.29
C MET A 1 -16.08 15.75 45.22
N PRO A 2 -16.33 15.51 43.92
CA PRO A 2 -15.32 15.72 42.89
C PRO A 2 -15.11 17.22 42.65
N THR A 3 -13.86 17.65 42.72
CA THR A 3 -13.39 19.03 42.48
C THR A 3 -13.59 19.43 41.01
N PRO A 4 -13.99 20.67 40.68
CA PRO A 4 -14.11 21.13 39.30
C PRO A 4 -12.77 21.09 38.56
N ILE A 5 -12.77 20.56 37.34
CA ILE A 5 -11.62 20.45 36.43
C ILE A 5 -11.54 21.73 35.57
N LYS A 6 -10.35 22.10 35.09
CA LYS A 6 -10.13 23.26 34.20
C LYS A 6 -9.57 22.74 32.87
N ILE A 7 -10.11 23.20 31.75
CA ILE A 7 -9.60 22.87 30.41
C ILE A 7 -8.94 24.14 29.88
N GLU A 8 -7.78 24.06 29.24
CA GLU A 8 -7.11 25.21 28.62
C GLU A 8 -6.58 24.85 27.22
N PRO A 9 -6.72 25.74 26.22
CA PRO A 9 -5.98 25.63 24.97
C PRO A 9 -4.49 25.90 25.22
N ALA A 10 -3.60 25.28 24.45
CA ALA A 10 -2.16 25.40 24.66
C ALA A 10 -1.65 26.82 24.35
N THR A 11 -1.39 27.65 25.39
CA THR A 11 -0.34 28.69 25.46
C THR A 11 -0.31 29.35 26.87
N GLU A 12 0.86 29.90 27.26
CA GLU A 12 1.36 30.14 28.64
C GLU A 12 0.56 31.00 29.64
N ALA A 13 0.82 30.71 30.92
CA ALA A 13 0.11 31.07 32.17
C ALA A 13 0.18 32.54 32.63
N VAL A 14 -0.86 33.05 33.34
CA VAL A 14 -0.78 34.04 34.46
C VAL A 14 -2.01 33.96 35.39
N SER A 15 -1.76 34.11 36.72
CA SER A 15 -2.70 34.00 37.85
C SER A 15 -3.69 35.19 38.08
N ARG A 16 -4.85 34.89 38.72
CA ARG A 16 -5.40 35.52 39.98
C ARG A 16 -6.91 35.22 40.22
N LYS A 17 -7.22 35.15 41.53
CA LYS A 17 -8.38 34.83 42.39
C LYS A 17 -9.85 34.69 41.87
N ARG A 18 -10.60 33.86 42.64
CA ARG A 18 -11.98 33.30 42.49
C ARG A 18 -13.12 34.30 42.82
N PRO A 19 -14.36 33.97 42.42
CA PRO A 19 -15.36 33.49 43.40
C PRO A 19 -16.02 32.15 43.02
N ALA A 20 -16.72 31.56 44.01
CA ALA A 20 -17.20 30.18 44.10
C ALA A 20 -18.25 29.76 43.05
N LEU A 21 -18.31 28.45 42.78
CA LEU A 21 -19.28 27.80 41.90
C LEU A 21 -19.85 26.55 42.59
N GLU A 22 -21.13 26.31 42.34
CA GLU A 22 -21.90 25.13 42.74
C GLU A 22 -21.45 23.84 42.02
N HIS A 23 -21.80 22.69 42.59
CA HIS A 23 -21.24 21.39 42.27
C HIS A 23 -21.50 20.90 40.83
N GLY A 24 -20.45 20.43 40.15
CA GLY A 24 -20.54 19.64 38.90
C GLY A 24 -20.12 20.31 37.59
N GLN A 25 -19.67 21.58 37.60
CA GLN A 25 -19.37 22.35 36.38
C GLN A 25 -17.86 22.63 36.17
N VAL A 26 -17.41 22.62 34.90
CA VAL A 26 -16.02 22.91 34.47
C VAL A 26 -15.97 24.27 33.74
N LYS A 27 -15.00 25.15 34.09
CA LYS A 27 -14.83 26.50 33.50
C LYS A 27 -13.58 26.60 32.61
N LEU A 28 -13.74 27.14 31.40
CA LEU A 28 -12.68 27.51 30.44
C LEU A 28 -12.48 29.05 30.40
N LYS A 29 -11.24 29.54 30.26
CA LYS A 29 -10.92 30.97 30.07
C LYS A 29 -10.30 31.24 28.69
N ARG A 30 -10.78 32.28 28.01
CA ARG A 30 -10.44 32.67 26.62
C ARG A 30 -9.26 33.67 26.55
N ARG A 31 -8.41 33.56 25.52
CA ARG A 31 -7.66 34.67 24.89
C ARG A 31 -7.83 34.54 23.37
N LEU A 32 -8.16 35.63 22.68
CA LEU A 32 -8.29 35.71 21.21
C LEU A 32 -7.43 36.84 20.65
N HIS A 33 -6.87 36.61 19.46
CA HIS A 33 -6.49 37.64 18.48
C HIS A 33 -7.65 37.83 17.48
N GLY A 34 -7.97 39.08 17.11
CA GLY A 34 -8.86 39.42 15.99
C GLY A 34 -10.28 39.92 16.37
N PRO A 35 -10.87 40.91 15.66
CA PRO A 35 -11.54 42.03 16.33
C PRO A 35 -13.08 41.96 16.42
N ARG A 36 -13.58 42.59 17.48
CA ARG A 36 -14.98 43.00 17.78
C ARG A 36 -15.96 41.92 18.28
N ARG A 37 -15.81 41.55 19.56
CA ARG A 37 -16.75 41.95 20.64
C ARG A 37 -16.16 41.60 22.00
N SER A 38 -15.98 42.62 22.83
CA SER A 38 -15.45 42.58 24.18
C SER A 38 -16.41 41.86 25.14
N GLY A 39 -16.05 40.67 25.60
CA GLY A 39 -16.75 39.98 26.67
C GLY A 39 -16.01 38.71 27.09
N ARG A 40 -15.43 38.71 28.30
CA ARG A 40 -14.88 37.51 28.96
C ARG A 40 -16.02 36.76 29.65
N SER A 41 -16.84 36.04 28.90
CA SER A 41 -17.81 35.11 29.49
C SER A 41 -17.21 33.70 29.46
N PRO A 42 -16.98 33.05 30.62
CA PRO A 42 -16.54 31.66 30.65
C PRO A 42 -17.67 30.73 30.19
N PHE A 43 -17.34 29.73 29.38
CA PHE A 43 -18.27 28.63 29.10
C PHE A 43 -18.31 27.68 30.29
N ILE A 44 -19.52 27.23 30.62
CA ILE A 44 -19.82 26.34 31.74
C ILE A 44 -20.35 25.03 31.17
N PHE A 45 -19.66 23.92 31.43
CA PHE A 45 -20.04 22.60 30.92
C PHE A 45 -20.40 21.62 32.03
N HIS A 46 -21.27 20.65 31.70
CA HIS A 46 -21.65 19.55 32.59
C HIS A 46 -20.80 18.32 32.25
N LYS A 47 -19.93 17.91 33.19
CA LYS A 47 -18.99 16.78 33.05
C LYS A 47 -19.68 15.51 32.53
N ASP A 48 -20.83 15.19 33.11
CA ASP A 48 -21.54 13.95 32.84
C ASP A 48 -22.11 13.92 31.40
N ARG A 49 -22.40 15.07 30.78
CA ARG A 49 -22.85 15.12 29.38
C ARG A 49 -21.74 14.88 28.38
N LEU A 50 -20.54 15.43 28.61
CA LEU A 50 -19.39 15.24 27.72
C LEU A 50 -18.84 13.80 27.81
N CYS A 51 -18.76 13.25 29.02
CA CYS A 51 -18.29 11.88 29.23
C CYS A 51 -19.31 10.82 28.76
N GLN A 52 -20.57 11.19 28.52
CA GLN A 52 -21.58 10.27 28.00
C GLN A 52 -21.43 9.99 26.50
N SER A 53 -20.72 10.84 25.76
CA SER A 53 -20.67 10.77 24.30
C SER A 53 -19.27 10.54 23.74
N SER A 54 -18.22 10.89 24.48
CA SER A 54 -16.85 10.89 23.96
C SER A 54 -15.89 10.17 24.90
N ASP A 55 -15.21 9.15 24.36
CA ASP A 55 -14.18 8.40 25.08
C ASP A 55 -12.96 9.26 25.41
N PHE A 56 -12.68 10.27 24.60
CA PHE A 56 -11.69 11.30 24.93
C PHE A 56 -12.04 12.00 26.25
N PHE A 57 -13.29 12.46 26.43
CA PHE A 57 -13.69 13.12 27.67
C PHE A 57 -13.80 12.15 28.84
N VAL A 58 -14.18 10.88 28.62
CA VAL A 58 -14.09 9.83 29.66
C VAL A 58 -12.66 9.71 30.15
N ALA A 59 -11.70 9.49 29.24
CA ALA A 59 -10.28 9.35 29.57
C ALA A 59 -9.70 10.62 30.22
N ALA A 60 -10.01 11.80 29.66
CA ALA A 60 -9.56 13.07 30.20
C ALA A 60 -10.13 13.35 31.61
N CYS A 61 -11.33 12.84 31.92
CA CYS A 61 -11.98 12.99 33.22
C CYS A 61 -11.70 11.88 34.23
N ALA A 62 -11.10 10.75 33.82
CA ALA A 62 -10.89 9.53 34.62
C ALA A 62 -9.64 9.54 35.51
N ARG A 63 -8.75 10.53 35.39
CA ARG A 63 -7.57 10.78 36.27
C ARG A 63 -6.44 9.74 36.27
N GLU A 64 -5.97 9.32 35.10
CA GLU A 64 -4.61 8.76 34.97
C GLU A 64 -3.77 9.60 34.01
N TRP A 65 -3.29 10.75 34.48
CA TRP A 65 -2.29 11.55 33.76
C TRP A 65 -1.17 11.94 34.73
N GLN A 66 0.02 11.33 34.56
CA GLN A 66 1.25 11.78 35.20
C GLN A 66 1.92 12.85 34.33
N GLN A 67 1.51 14.12 34.48
CA GLN A 67 2.43 15.25 34.31
C GLN A 67 1.80 16.57 34.80
N GLY A 68 2.43 17.18 35.82
CA GLY A 68 2.25 18.59 36.19
C GLY A 68 1.11 18.90 37.16
N ASP A 69 1.46 19.56 38.27
CA ASP A 69 0.63 19.90 39.44
C ASP A 69 -0.62 20.79 39.19
N GLU A 70 -1.05 21.02 37.94
CA GLU A 70 -2.05 22.06 37.63
C GLU A 70 -3.47 21.55 37.34
N LYS A 71 -3.71 20.23 37.19
CA LYS A 71 -5.04 19.65 36.88
C LYS A 71 -5.72 20.32 35.65
N ILE A 72 -4.94 20.56 34.60
CA ILE A 72 -5.39 21.17 33.34
C ILE A 72 -5.47 20.09 32.25
N ILE A 73 -6.62 19.95 31.58
CA ILE A 73 -6.74 19.13 30.37
C ILE A 73 -6.41 20.01 29.16
N ARG A 74 -5.38 19.63 28.40
CA ARG A 74 -5.08 20.23 27.10
C ARG A 74 -5.84 19.49 26.02
N VAL A 75 -6.76 20.17 25.36
CA VAL A 75 -7.44 19.66 24.17
C VAL A 75 -6.42 19.56 23.04
N PRO A 76 -6.54 18.62 22.07
CA PRO A 76 -5.77 18.66 20.83
C PRO A 76 -5.79 20.07 20.22
N ALA A 77 -4.87 20.37 19.30
CA ALA A 77 -4.86 21.66 18.58
C ALA A 77 -6.11 21.80 17.69
N ILE A 78 -7.25 22.07 18.32
CA ILE A 78 -8.55 22.29 17.74
C ILE A 78 -8.73 23.80 17.64
N GLU A 79 -9.12 24.29 16.47
CA GLU A 79 -9.47 25.70 16.32
C GLU A 79 -10.59 26.05 17.33
N PRO A 80 -10.49 27.13 18.11
CA PRO A 80 -11.47 27.44 19.16
C PRO A 80 -12.93 27.48 18.66
N SER A 81 -13.12 27.86 17.40
CA SER A 81 -14.38 27.80 16.66
C SER A 81 -14.96 26.38 16.58
N THR A 82 -14.16 25.37 16.25
CA THR A 82 -14.56 23.96 16.11
C THR A 82 -14.97 23.35 17.45
N PHE A 83 -14.29 23.71 18.53
CA PHE A 83 -14.70 23.30 19.88
C PHE A 83 -16.00 23.98 20.32
N GLU A 84 -16.16 25.28 20.02
CA GLU A 84 -17.39 26.02 20.29
C GLU A 84 -18.57 25.41 19.53
N LEU A 85 -18.39 25.03 18.26
CA LEU A 85 -19.38 24.31 17.44
C LEU A 85 -19.81 22.98 18.07
N TYR A 86 -18.86 22.12 18.44
CA TYR A 86 -19.17 20.84 19.08
C TYR A 86 -19.99 21.03 20.37
N THR A 87 -19.60 22.03 21.18
CA THR A 87 -20.31 22.35 22.41
C THR A 87 -21.69 22.94 22.17
N ASP A 88 -21.83 23.88 21.25
CA ASP A 88 -23.11 24.51 20.97
C ASP A 88 -24.10 23.47 20.40
N TRP A 89 -23.64 22.49 19.61
CA TRP A 89 -24.47 21.37 19.18
C TRP A 89 -24.91 20.48 20.33
N THR A 90 -24.02 20.16 21.29
CA THR A 90 -24.36 19.29 22.45
C THR A 90 -25.48 19.89 23.30
N TYR A 91 -25.72 21.19 23.20
CA TYR A 91 -26.74 21.90 23.95
C TYR A 91 -27.91 22.43 23.11
N ARG A 92 -27.74 22.68 21.79
CA ARG A 92 -28.72 23.40 20.96
C ARG A 92 -29.15 22.70 19.67
N HIS A 93 -28.41 21.69 19.19
CA HIS A 93 -28.75 20.93 17.97
C HIS A 93 -28.99 21.76 16.67
N GLN A 94 -28.40 22.96 16.53
CA GLN A 94 -28.62 23.82 15.35
C GLN A 94 -27.31 24.28 14.70
N ILE A 95 -26.60 23.41 13.97
CA ILE A 95 -25.27 23.73 13.42
C ILE A 95 -25.01 23.00 12.09
N ASP A 96 -24.04 23.49 11.31
CA ASP A 96 -23.43 22.82 10.16
C ASP A 96 -22.82 21.47 10.53
N LEU A 97 -23.23 20.44 9.79
CA LEU A 97 -22.99 19.04 10.14
C LEU A 97 -21.58 18.57 9.77
N SER A 98 -20.96 19.15 8.74
CA SER A 98 -19.67 18.68 8.25
C SER A 98 -18.54 19.03 9.21
N LEU A 99 -18.57 20.25 9.76
CA LEU A 99 -17.64 20.71 10.80
C LEU A 99 -17.82 19.93 12.11
N LEU A 100 -19.07 19.58 12.43
CA LEU A 100 -19.40 18.79 13.61
C LEU A 100 -18.87 17.35 13.51
N TYR A 101 -18.83 16.76 12.32
CA TYR A 101 -18.22 15.44 12.10
C TYR A 101 -16.74 15.46 12.48
N ILE A 102 -16.00 16.44 11.97
CA ILE A 102 -14.56 16.58 12.20
C ILE A 102 -14.29 16.82 13.69
N ALA A 103 -15.10 17.65 14.34
CA ALA A 103 -15.01 17.84 15.78
C ALA A 103 -15.26 16.53 16.54
N GLY A 104 -16.24 15.72 16.11
CA GLY A 104 -16.49 14.39 16.65
C GLY A 104 -15.29 13.45 16.46
N ASP A 105 -14.61 13.51 15.32
CA ASP A 105 -13.42 12.70 15.06
C ASP A 105 -12.23 13.11 15.95
N MET A 106 -11.95 14.42 16.05
CA MET A 106 -10.90 14.97 16.91
C MET A 106 -11.14 14.71 18.40
N LEU A 107 -12.41 14.60 18.80
CA LEU A 107 -12.84 14.35 20.18
C LEU A 107 -13.21 12.88 20.42
N LEU A 108 -12.93 11.97 19.49
CA LEU A 108 -13.26 10.54 19.60
C LEU A 108 -14.70 10.29 20.06
N ASP A 109 -15.64 11.03 19.48
CA ASP A 109 -17.09 10.95 19.73
C ASP A 109 -17.79 10.28 18.54
N GLU A 110 -17.81 8.95 18.56
CA GLU A 110 -18.50 8.13 17.56
C GLU A 110 -20.00 8.42 17.51
N ARG A 111 -20.60 8.80 18.64
CA ARG A 111 -22.03 9.10 18.71
C ARG A 111 -22.37 10.36 17.89
N VAL A 112 -21.55 11.40 18.01
CA VAL A 112 -21.67 12.64 17.25
C VAL A 112 -21.44 12.38 15.77
N LYS A 113 -20.39 11.62 15.42
CA LYS A 113 -20.13 11.22 14.02
C LYS A 113 -21.34 10.49 13.40
N ASN A 114 -21.93 9.54 14.12
CA ASN A 114 -23.09 8.81 13.65
C ASN A 114 -24.34 9.70 13.53
N LEU A 115 -24.57 10.60 14.49
CA LEU A 115 -25.71 11.54 14.44
C LEU A 115 -25.59 12.55 13.31
N VAL A 116 -24.36 12.99 13.01
CA VAL A 116 -24.09 13.84 11.85
C VAL A 116 -24.43 13.12 10.55
N ILE A 117 -23.98 11.87 10.38
CA ILE A 117 -24.30 11.10 9.16
C ILE A 117 -25.81 10.83 9.08
N ASP A 118 -26.47 10.48 10.18
CA ASP A 118 -27.93 10.31 10.22
C ASP A 118 -28.67 11.58 9.77
N GLU A 119 -28.26 12.74 10.28
CA GLU A 119 -28.86 14.02 9.91
C GLU A 119 -28.57 14.39 8.44
N LEU A 120 -27.36 14.12 7.94
CA LEU A 120 -27.02 14.32 6.54
C LEU A 120 -27.88 13.41 5.63
N VAL A 121 -28.08 12.14 6.00
CA VAL A 121 -28.97 11.18 5.30
C VAL A 121 -30.41 11.71 5.27
N ILE A 122 -30.91 12.20 6.41
CA ILE A 122 -32.25 12.79 6.51
C ILE A 122 -32.35 13.98 5.55
N ARG A 123 -31.39 14.90 5.57
CA ARG A 123 -31.39 16.06 4.68
C ARG A 123 -31.36 15.64 3.21
N THR A 124 -30.50 14.70 2.80
CA THR A 124 -30.45 14.22 1.41
C THR A 124 -31.77 13.62 0.91
N GLY A 125 -32.53 12.95 1.80
CA GLY A 125 -33.80 12.33 1.43
C GLY A 125 -34.97 13.30 1.20
N HIS A 126 -34.85 14.56 1.62
CA HIS A 126 -35.95 15.55 1.59
C HIS A 126 -35.87 16.56 0.43
N TRP A 127 -34.78 16.59 -0.35
CA TRP A 127 -34.64 17.55 -1.46
C TRP A 127 -35.24 17.01 -2.77
N PRO A 128 -35.93 17.84 -3.58
CA PRO A 128 -36.32 17.46 -4.93
C PRO A 128 -35.04 17.14 -5.71
N HIS A 129 -34.96 15.94 -6.31
CA HIS A 129 -33.77 15.40 -7.01
C HIS A 129 -32.64 14.82 -6.14
N GLY A 130 -32.79 14.74 -4.82
CA GLY A 130 -31.83 14.06 -3.93
C GLY A 130 -30.51 14.81 -3.70
N SER A 131 -30.38 16.06 -4.16
CA SER A 131 -29.15 16.84 -4.04
C SER A 131 -28.79 17.14 -2.58
N LEU A 132 -27.55 16.82 -2.21
CA LEU A 132 -26.93 17.26 -0.97
C LEU A 132 -26.47 18.72 -1.12
N CYS A 133 -27.10 19.67 -0.44
CA CYS A 133 -26.57 21.04 -0.32
C CYS A 133 -25.53 21.09 0.80
N VAL A 134 -24.28 20.75 0.48
CA VAL A 134 -23.12 21.07 1.33
C VAL A 134 -22.33 22.17 0.63
N GLU A 135 -22.10 23.27 1.33
CA GLU A 135 -21.35 24.40 0.78
C GLU A 135 -19.92 23.96 0.40
N PRO A 136 -19.36 24.46 -0.71
CA PRO A 136 -18.03 24.07 -1.20
C PRO A 136 -16.91 24.21 -0.14
N GLU A 137 -16.98 25.26 0.68
CA GLU A 137 -16.06 25.53 1.79
C GLU A 137 -16.02 24.40 2.83
N HIS A 138 -17.14 23.72 3.05
CA HIS A 138 -17.21 22.58 3.95
C HIS A 138 -16.66 21.30 3.33
N VAL A 139 -16.84 21.09 2.02
CA VAL A 139 -16.21 19.97 1.32
C VAL A 139 -14.69 20.10 1.36
N ARG A 140 -14.18 21.31 1.11
CA ARG A 140 -12.75 21.63 1.29
C ARG A 140 -12.28 21.31 2.70
N HIS A 141 -13.00 21.80 3.70
CA HIS A 141 -12.61 21.62 5.09
C HIS A 141 -12.57 20.13 5.48
N VAL A 142 -13.53 19.33 5.02
CA VAL A 142 -13.51 17.86 5.19
C VAL A 142 -12.26 17.24 4.54
N TRP A 143 -11.91 17.64 3.32
CA TRP A 143 -10.71 17.12 2.62
C TRP A 143 -9.39 17.58 3.25
N GLU A 144 -9.37 18.69 3.97
CA GLU A 144 -8.17 19.20 4.64
C GLU A 144 -8.00 18.60 6.05
N HIS A 145 -9.09 18.23 6.73
CA HIS A 145 -9.06 17.95 8.18
C HIS A 145 -9.60 16.56 8.59
N SER A 146 -10.01 15.70 7.64
CA SER A 146 -10.39 14.31 7.92
C SER A 146 -9.44 13.30 7.25
N ALA A 147 -9.37 12.06 7.73
CA ALA A 147 -8.62 11.00 7.06
C ALA A 147 -9.22 10.65 5.68
N ALA A 148 -8.38 10.16 4.76
CA ALA A 148 -8.79 9.81 3.39
C ALA A 148 -9.86 8.71 3.34
N ASP A 149 -9.82 7.77 4.29
CA ASP A 149 -10.76 6.67 4.47
C ASP A 149 -11.93 7.00 5.42
N SER A 150 -12.10 8.27 5.82
CA SER A 150 -13.16 8.66 6.74
C SER A 150 -14.56 8.48 6.15
N ASN A 151 -15.50 8.08 7.00
CA ASN A 151 -16.88 7.82 6.54
C ASN A 151 -17.58 9.08 6.00
N ILE A 152 -17.21 10.28 6.48
CA ILE A 152 -17.76 11.54 5.95
C ILE A 152 -17.31 11.79 4.50
N ARG A 153 -16.03 11.51 4.16
CA ARG A 153 -15.57 11.58 2.75
C ARG A 153 -16.31 10.57 1.88
N ALA A 154 -16.41 9.33 2.33
CA ALA A 154 -17.14 8.28 1.60
C ALA A 154 -18.63 8.62 1.40
N PHE A 155 -19.27 9.20 2.42
CA PHE A 155 -20.64 9.70 2.34
C PHE A 155 -20.77 10.83 1.32
N LEU A 156 -19.91 11.85 1.40
CA LEU A 156 -19.93 12.99 0.48
C LEU A 156 -19.68 12.52 -0.95
N LEU A 157 -18.64 11.73 -1.22
CA LEU A 157 -18.34 11.20 -2.55
C LEU A 157 -19.52 10.43 -3.14
N THR A 158 -20.16 9.58 -2.35
CA THR A 158 -21.30 8.80 -2.85
C THR A 158 -22.52 9.68 -3.09
N SER A 159 -22.76 10.66 -2.21
CA SER A 159 -23.86 11.60 -2.35
C SER A 159 -23.68 12.51 -3.58
N PHE A 160 -22.47 13.01 -3.80
CA PHE A 160 -22.11 13.78 -4.99
C PHE A 160 -22.19 12.90 -6.24
N ALA A 161 -21.64 11.69 -6.25
CA ALA A 161 -21.72 10.78 -7.40
C ALA A 161 -23.17 10.37 -7.75
N ALA A 162 -24.05 10.30 -6.76
CA ALA A 162 -25.47 9.99 -6.97
C ALA A 162 -26.27 11.16 -7.56
N THR A 163 -25.85 12.39 -7.30
CA THR A 163 -26.65 13.60 -7.59
C THR A 163 -26.05 14.43 -8.72
N MET A 164 -24.75 14.34 -8.93
CA MET A 164 -24.04 15.07 -9.96
C MET A 164 -24.05 14.33 -11.29
N ASN A 165 -24.36 15.06 -12.35
CA ASN A 165 -24.17 14.56 -13.71
C ASN A 165 -22.66 14.60 -14.05
N PRO A 166 -22.07 13.47 -14.48
CA PRO A 166 -20.65 13.41 -14.85
C PRO A 166 -20.23 14.47 -15.88
N THR A 167 -21.14 14.84 -16.79
CA THR A 167 -20.87 15.85 -17.84
C THR A 167 -20.81 17.29 -17.30
N LYS A 168 -21.28 17.53 -16.07
CA LYS A 168 -21.28 18.86 -15.42
C LYS A 168 -20.13 19.07 -14.45
N ILE A 169 -19.27 18.08 -14.22
CA ILE A 169 -18.10 18.18 -13.33
C ILE A 169 -17.16 19.33 -13.75
N GLY A 170 -17.07 19.63 -15.04
CA GLY A 170 -16.26 20.74 -15.56
C GLY A 170 -16.82 22.16 -15.32
N LEU A 171 -18.07 22.30 -14.87
CA LEU A 171 -18.73 23.59 -14.64
C LEU A 171 -18.62 24.09 -13.19
N PHE A 172 -18.01 23.31 -12.31
CA PHE A 172 -17.79 23.74 -10.93
C PHE A 172 -16.72 24.82 -10.89
N GLU A 173 -16.93 25.82 -10.03
CA GLU A 173 -15.92 26.81 -9.69
C GLU A 173 -14.76 26.07 -8.99
N LYS A 174 -13.78 25.62 -9.78
CA LYS A 174 -12.59 24.87 -9.33
C LYS A 174 -11.85 25.57 -8.19
N GLU A 175 -12.08 26.87 -8.03
CA GLU A 175 -11.56 27.70 -6.96
C GLU A 175 -12.12 27.36 -5.57
N PHE A 176 -13.20 26.58 -5.46
CA PHE A 176 -13.87 26.29 -4.18
C PHE A 176 -13.74 24.83 -3.70
N TYR A 177 -13.40 23.88 -4.58
CA TYR A 177 -13.21 22.47 -4.23
C TYR A 177 -11.73 22.06 -4.34
N PRO A 178 -11.22 21.19 -3.45
CA PRO A 178 -9.86 20.63 -3.58
C PRO A 178 -9.68 19.87 -4.90
N SER A 179 -8.47 19.86 -5.46
CA SER A 179 -8.15 19.09 -6.67
C SER A 179 -8.46 17.60 -6.51
N ASP A 180 -8.10 17.06 -5.35
CA ASP A 180 -8.16 15.63 -5.07
C ASP A 180 -9.60 15.15 -4.89
N PHE A 181 -10.50 16.05 -4.47
CA PHE A 181 -11.94 15.77 -4.42
C PHE A 181 -12.49 15.37 -5.80
N PHE A 182 -12.08 16.04 -6.88
CA PHE A 182 -12.55 15.71 -8.22
C PHE A 182 -11.99 14.38 -8.72
N TYR A 183 -10.76 14.04 -8.34
CA TYR A 183 -10.16 12.74 -8.64
C TYR A 183 -10.92 11.62 -7.93
N ASP A 184 -11.13 11.76 -6.62
CA ASP A 184 -11.88 10.81 -5.80
C ASP A 184 -13.33 10.65 -6.28
N LEU A 185 -13.97 11.76 -6.70
CA LEU A 185 -15.32 11.75 -7.26
C LEU A 185 -15.38 11.03 -8.61
N ALA A 186 -14.38 11.20 -9.47
CA ALA A 186 -14.30 10.50 -10.75
C ALA A 186 -14.11 8.98 -10.55
N LEU A 187 -13.21 8.59 -9.64
CA LEU A 187 -13.05 7.19 -9.25
C LEU A 187 -14.36 6.62 -8.71
N ARG A 188 -15.05 7.36 -7.84
CA ARG A 188 -16.33 6.93 -7.27
C ARG A 188 -17.42 6.77 -8.33
N HIS A 189 -17.45 7.64 -9.35
CA HIS A 189 -18.36 7.47 -10.49
C HIS A 189 -18.04 6.21 -11.30
N MET A 190 -16.77 5.85 -11.47
CA MET A 190 -16.37 4.62 -12.16
C MET A 190 -16.78 3.37 -11.36
N GLU A 191 -16.55 3.37 -10.05
CA GLU A 191 -16.96 2.27 -9.15
C GLU A 191 -18.47 2.02 -9.16
N LEU A 192 -19.26 3.09 -9.29
CA LEU A 192 -20.72 3.02 -9.22
C LEU A 192 -21.40 2.90 -10.60
N ARG A 193 -20.62 2.85 -11.70
CA ARG A 193 -21.12 2.92 -13.08
C ARG A 193 -22.15 1.84 -13.42
N ASP A 194 -21.99 0.65 -12.85
CA ASP A 194 -22.84 -0.51 -13.12
C ASP A 194 -23.84 -0.80 -11.98
N SER A 195 -23.90 0.08 -10.97
CA SER A 195 -24.83 -0.04 -9.84
C SER A 195 -26.07 0.84 -10.04
N SER A 196 -27.25 0.42 -9.55
CA SER A 196 -28.40 1.32 -9.53
C SER A 196 -28.18 2.42 -8.48
N PRO A 197 -28.54 3.69 -8.74
CA PRO A 197 -28.54 4.73 -7.71
C PRO A 197 -29.22 4.31 -6.41
N ARG A 198 -30.27 3.49 -6.48
CA ARG A 198 -30.96 2.96 -5.30
C ARG A 198 -30.11 2.06 -4.41
N ASP A 199 -29.05 1.47 -4.95
CA ASP A 199 -28.18 0.51 -4.25
C ASP A 199 -27.08 1.19 -3.44
N TYR A 200 -26.76 2.45 -3.76
CA TYR A 200 -25.69 3.21 -3.11
C TYR A 200 -26.11 4.56 -2.54
N ILE A 201 -27.30 5.07 -2.88
CA ILE A 201 -27.87 6.26 -2.25
C ILE A 201 -28.14 5.95 -0.77
N PRO A 202 -27.59 6.74 0.16
CA PRO A 202 -27.98 6.69 1.55
C PRO A 202 -29.47 7.07 1.69
N ASN A 203 -30.36 6.09 1.89
CA ASN A 203 -31.81 6.33 1.88
C ASN A 203 -32.52 6.04 3.21
N VAL A 204 -31.82 5.45 4.19
CA VAL A 204 -32.41 5.14 5.50
C VAL A 204 -31.45 5.49 6.64
N ALA A 205 -31.83 6.49 7.44
CA ALA A 205 -31.18 6.81 8.72
C ALA A 205 -31.16 5.56 9.63
N LYS A 206 -30.08 5.38 10.40
CA LYS A 206 -29.84 4.20 11.27
C LYS A 206 -29.76 2.86 10.54
N ARG A 207 -29.58 2.88 9.21
CA ARG A 207 -29.25 1.71 8.36
C ARG A 207 -28.26 2.04 7.25
N CYS A 208 -27.67 3.23 7.32
CA CYS A 208 -26.71 3.72 6.35
C CYS A 208 -25.33 3.08 6.56
N ARG A 209 -24.60 2.80 5.48
CA ARG A 209 -23.28 2.15 5.52
C ARG A 209 -22.12 3.03 6.01
N TYR A 210 -22.36 4.33 6.22
CA TYR A 210 -21.32 5.30 6.59
C TYR A 210 -21.31 5.63 8.09
N HIS A 211 -22.00 4.85 8.92
CA HIS A 211 -21.95 5.00 10.37
C HIS A 211 -22.30 3.71 11.12
N ILE A 212 -21.87 3.62 12.38
CA ILE A 212 -21.91 2.38 13.17
C ILE A 212 -23.27 2.23 13.88
N HIS A 213 -23.99 1.13 13.62
CA HIS A 213 -25.29 0.86 14.25
C HIS A 213 -25.16 -0.02 15.50
N ALA A 214 -25.76 0.41 16.60
CA ALA A 214 -25.94 -0.43 17.78
C ALA A 214 -27.25 -1.24 17.66
N GLY A 215 -27.17 -2.48 17.16
CA GLY A 215 -28.24 -3.48 17.24
C GLY A 215 -28.69 -4.09 15.90
N PRO A 216 -29.37 -5.27 15.93
CA PRO A 216 -29.66 -6.04 14.73
C PRO A 216 -30.86 -5.45 13.98
N SER A 217 -30.62 -4.72 12.88
CA SER A 217 -31.71 -4.23 12.04
C SER A 217 -32.29 -5.36 11.18
N LYS A 218 -33.59 -5.65 11.37
CA LYS A 218 -34.39 -6.56 10.55
C LYS A 218 -34.57 -6.03 9.12
N PHE A 219 -33.63 -6.38 8.24
CA PHE A 219 -33.85 -6.60 6.80
C PHE A 219 -32.91 -7.74 6.38
N SER A 220 -33.24 -8.95 6.81
CA SER A 220 -32.75 -10.17 6.22
C SER A 220 -33.63 -10.48 5.02
N GLN A 221 -33.16 -10.18 3.81
CA GLN A 221 -33.40 -10.92 2.56
C GLN A 221 -32.73 -10.18 1.38
N HIS A 222 -31.42 -9.95 1.50
CA HIS A 222 -30.48 -10.00 0.38
C HIS A 222 -29.15 -10.45 0.97
N SER A 223 -28.55 -11.45 0.35
CA SER A 223 -27.61 -12.40 0.92
C SER A 223 -26.15 -11.94 0.97
N ASP A 224 -25.85 -10.66 1.20
CA ASP A 224 -24.47 -10.12 1.17
C ASP A 224 -24.18 -9.13 2.30
N CYS A 225 -24.49 -9.49 3.54
CA CYS A 225 -24.01 -8.72 4.69
C CYS A 225 -23.42 -9.68 5.73
N VAL A 226 -22.09 -9.68 5.79
CA VAL A 226 -21.25 -10.39 6.75
C VAL A 226 -21.75 -10.06 8.16
N LYS A 227 -22.29 -11.06 8.85
CA LYS A 227 -22.59 -10.98 10.28
C LYS A 227 -21.27 -10.79 11.03
N GLN A 228 -20.89 -9.56 11.34
CA GLN A 228 -19.91 -9.30 12.40
C GLN A 228 -20.59 -9.53 13.75
N THR A 229 -20.42 -10.74 14.26
CA THR A 229 -20.46 -10.95 15.69
C THR A 229 -19.21 -10.24 16.24
N PRO A 230 -19.29 -9.37 17.27
CA PRO A 230 -18.11 -8.80 17.92
C PRO A 230 -17.45 -9.91 18.76
N GLY A 231 -16.85 -10.88 18.07
CA GLY A 231 -16.27 -12.08 18.64
C GLY A 231 -14.76 -11.94 18.66
N LEU A 232 -14.21 -11.70 19.84
CA LEU A 232 -12.84 -12.00 20.29
C LEU A 232 -11.65 -11.33 19.56
N LEU A 233 -11.73 -11.03 18.27
CA LEU A 233 -10.63 -10.56 17.42
C LEU A 233 -10.32 -9.06 17.52
N ALA A 234 -11.25 -8.25 18.04
CA ALA A 234 -11.05 -6.81 18.23
C ALA A 234 -10.31 -6.47 19.54
N ARG A 235 -9.99 -7.48 20.37
CA ARG A 235 -9.23 -7.33 21.62
C ARG A 235 -7.81 -7.89 21.54
N LEU A 236 -7.40 -8.35 20.36
CA LEU A 236 -6.12 -9.00 20.17
C LEU A 236 -5.11 -7.99 19.63
N THR A 237 -3.97 -7.90 20.31
CA THR A 237 -2.76 -7.24 19.78
C THR A 237 -2.33 -7.89 18.45
N GLY A 238 -1.51 -7.22 17.62
CA GLY A 238 -1.01 -7.78 16.35
C GLY A 238 -0.53 -9.23 16.51
N ASP A 239 0.32 -9.45 17.53
CA ASP A 239 0.82 -10.76 17.98
C ASP A 239 -0.24 -11.83 18.25
N GLU A 240 -1.39 -11.43 18.81
CA GLU A 240 -2.47 -12.36 19.13
C GLU A 240 -3.32 -12.70 17.90
N ARG A 241 -3.42 -11.76 16.94
CA ARG A 241 -4.05 -11.97 15.63
C ARG A 241 -3.21 -12.91 14.76
N ALA A 242 -1.90 -12.73 14.74
CA ALA A 242 -0.94 -13.59 14.06
C ALA A 242 -0.93 -15.03 14.63
N ARG A 243 -0.94 -15.18 15.96
CA ARG A 243 -1.09 -16.50 16.62
C ARG A 243 -2.40 -17.20 16.27
N GLN A 244 -3.49 -16.45 16.14
CA GLN A 244 -4.79 -17.01 15.80
C GLN A 244 -4.87 -17.38 14.31
N LEU A 245 -4.29 -16.58 13.41
CA LEU A 245 -4.11 -16.91 11.99
C LEU A 245 -3.28 -18.18 11.78
N ARG A 246 -2.18 -18.36 12.54
CA ARG A 246 -1.39 -19.61 12.54
C ARG A 246 -2.22 -20.82 12.96
N LYS A 247 -3.11 -20.66 13.96
CA LYS A 247 -4.02 -21.74 14.43
C LYS A 247 -5.15 -22.07 13.46
N THR A 248 -5.68 -21.08 12.74
CA THR A 248 -6.84 -21.28 11.84
C THR A 248 -6.45 -21.60 10.40
N ALA A 249 -5.32 -21.07 9.90
CA ALA A 249 -4.86 -21.34 8.55
C ALA A 249 -4.10 -22.67 8.41
N GLY A 250 -3.56 -23.20 9.52
CA GLY A 250 -2.61 -24.32 9.51
C GLY A 250 -1.31 -23.99 8.78
N ASP A 251 -0.32 -24.90 8.82
CA ASP A 251 0.78 -24.88 7.85
C ASP A 251 0.18 -25.27 6.48
N ARG A 252 -0.33 -24.27 5.73
CA ARG A 252 -0.69 -24.52 4.33
C ARG A 252 0.61 -24.89 3.59
N PRO A 253 0.58 -25.89 2.70
CA PRO A 253 1.75 -26.23 1.89
C PRO A 253 2.27 -24.99 1.16
N LEU A 254 3.49 -24.59 1.50
CA LEU A 254 4.19 -23.41 0.96
C LEU A 254 4.70 -23.62 -0.47
N ASP A 255 4.49 -24.82 -1.02
CA ASP A 255 4.99 -25.25 -2.33
C ASP A 255 4.01 -24.97 -3.48
N ARG A 256 2.76 -24.57 -3.18
CA ARG A 256 1.74 -24.28 -4.20
C ARG A 256 1.09 -22.93 -3.99
N PHE A 257 1.18 -22.06 -4.99
CA PHE A 257 0.49 -20.78 -5.01
C PHE A 257 -1.03 -20.99 -5.11
N THR A 258 -1.81 -20.52 -4.13
CA THR A 258 -3.27 -20.67 -4.10
C THR A 258 -4.01 -19.34 -4.12
N TYR A 259 -3.62 -18.38 -4.97
CA TYR A 259 -4.62 -17.45 -5.47
C TYR A 259 -5.41 -18.14 -6.58
N GLY A 260 -6.71 -18.19 -6.39
CA GLY A 260 -7.70 -18.85 -7.23
C GLY A 260 -9.08 -18.35 -6.81
N PRO A 261 -10.17 -18.81 -7.44
CA PRO A 261 -11.51 -18.33 -7.15
C PRO A 261 -11.74 -18.41 -5.65
N HIS A 262 -12.19 -17.30 -5.06
CA HIS A 262 -12.84 -17.41 -3.77
C HIS A 262 -13.95 -18.45 -3.93
N PRO A 263 -14.00 -19.51 -3.11
CA PRO A 263 -15.20 -20.32 -3.04
C PRO A 263 -16.29 -19.38 -2.51
N ILE A 264 -17.11 -18.84 -3.42
CA ILE A 264 -18.42 -18.34 -3.05
C ILE A 264 -19.12 -19.58 -2.49
N SER A 265 -19.41 -19.57 -1.19
CA SER A 265 -19.97 -20.68 -0.44
C SER A 265 -20.92 -21.55 -1.28
N GLY A 266 -20.55 -22.81 -1.55
CA GLY A 266 -21.35 -23.73 -2.34
C GLY A 266 -20.55 -24.93 -2.86
N ASN A 267 -21.24 -26.04 -3.16
CA ASN A 267 -20.66 -27.27 -3.72
C ASN A 267 -20.47 -27.23 -5.24
N GLN A 268 -20.27 -26.05 -5.83
CA GLN A 268 -19.98 -25.90 -7.26
C GLN A 268 -18.85 -24.90 -7.43
N THR A 269 -17.68 -25.38 -7.83
CA THR A 269 -16.63 -24.54 -8.41
C THR A 269 -16.20 -25.21 -9.70
N ASP A 270 -16.51 -24.59 -10.83
CA ASP A 270 -15.83 -24.93 -12.09
C ASP A 270 -14.32 -24.81 -11.89
N THR A 271 -13.54 -25.61 -12.65
CA THR A 271 -12.08 -25.54 -12.56
C THR A 271 -11.63 -24.21 -13.13
N VAL A 272 -11.14 -23.30 -12.27
CA VAL A 272 -10.59 -22.02 -12.71
C VAL A 272 -9.16 -22.20 -13.17
N LYS A 273 -8.85 -21.65 -14.35
CA LYS A 273 -7.50 -21.63 -14.90
C LYS A 273 -6.57 -20.84 -13.98
N GLN A 274 -5.40 -21.39 -13.70
CA GLN A 274 -4.37 -20.77 -12.87
C GLN A 274 -3.12 -20.53 -13.71
N VAL A 275 -2.48 -19.39 -13.46
CA VAL A 275 -1.17 -19.07 -14.01
C VAL A 275 -0.12 -19.85 -13.24
N ARG A 276 0.74 -20.59 -13.98
CA ARG A 276 1.82 -21.40 -13.42
C ARG A 276 3.07 -21.29 -14.29
N ILE A 277 4.22 -21.62 -13.71
CA ILE A 277 5.44 -21.86 -14.48
C ILE A 277 5.20 -23.09 -15.36
N PRO A 278 5.37 -22.98 -16.70
CA PRO A 278 5.13 -24.12 -17.59
C PRO A 278 6.18 -25.22 -17.39
N THR A 279 5.78 -26.43 -17.73
CA THR A 279 6.64 -27.61 -17.79
C THR A 279 6.82 -28.05 -19.24
N PHE A 280 7.94 -28.71 -19.53
CA PHE A 280 8.32 -29.08 -20.90
C PHE A 280 8.70 -30.55 -20.97
N SER A 281 8.40 -31.19 -22.09
CA SER A 281 8.88 -32.55 -22.38
C SER A 281 10.09 -32.57 -23.29
N ASP A 282 10.27 -31.54 -24.12
CA ASP A 282 11.44 -31.34 -24.95
C ASP A 282 12.29 -30.18 -24.37
N PRO A 283 13.57 -30.41 -24.03
CA PRO A 283 14.48 -29.36 -23.61
C PRO A 283 14.67 -28.24 -24.63
N LEU A 284 14.44 -28.48 -25.93
CA LEU A 284 14.48 -27.44 -26.97
C LEU A 284 13.31 -26.47 -26.84
N ASP A 285 12.11 -26.96 -26.50
CA ASP A 285 10.93 -26.12 -26.23
C ASP A 285 11.19 -25.25 -24.98
N GLU A 286 11.77 -25.85 -23.93
CA GLU A 286 12.13 -25.10 -22.72
C GLU A 286 13.19 -24.03 -23.00
N ARG A 287 14.17 -24.33 -23.87
CA ARG A 287 15.17 -23.35 -24.30
C ARG A 287 14.51 -22.18 -25.04
N ALA A 288 13.60 -22.47 -25.97
CA ALA A 288 12.85 -21.45 -26.71
C ALA A 288 12.04 -20.57 -25.75
N PHE A 289 11.36 -21.18 -24.77
CA PHE A 289 10.63 -20.47 -23.72
C PHE A 289 11.54 -19.55 -22.89
N ARG A 290 12.64 -20.08 -22.35
CA ARG A 290 13.57 -19.30 -21.53
C ARG A 290 14.17 -18.12 -22.30
N LYS A 291 14.49 -18.30 -23.59
CA LYS A 291 14.99 -17.22 -24.46
C LYS A 291 13.93 -16.16 -24.75
N LEU A 292 12.69 -16.57 -25.03
CA LEU A 292 11.57 -15.65 -25.24
C LEU A 292 11.32 -14.79 -24.00
N HIS A 293 11.20 -15.43 -22.84
CA HIS A 293 10.97 -14.74 -21.58
C HIS A 293 12.16 -13.87 -21.18
N ALA A 294 13.40 -14.29 -21.45
CA ALA A 294 14.58 -13.45 -21.24
C ALA A 294 14.53 -12.18 -22.09
N ALA A 295 14.20 -12.30 -23.39
CA ALA A 295 14.06 -11.14 -24.27
C ALA A 295 12.96 -10.18 -23.77
N ALA A 296 11.81 -10.71 -23.36
CA ALA A 296 10.72 -9.91 -22.80
C ALA A 296 11.12 -9.22 -21.48
N CYS A 297 11.79 -9.95 -20.57
CA CYS A 297 12.33 -9.40 -19.32
C CYS A 297 13.31 -8.26 -19.58
N ILE A 298 14.23 -8.42 -20.52
CA ILE A 298 15.20 -7.38 -20.89
C ILE A 298 14.46 -6.15 -21.47
N ARG A 299 13.44 -6.34 -22.31
CA ARG A 299 12.61 -5.22 -22.80
C ARG A 299 11.91 -4.50 -21.66
N TRP A 300 11.34 -5.24 -20.72
CA TRP A 300 10.71 -4.68 -19.53
C TRP A 300 11.69 -3.83 -18.72
N LEU A 301 12.92 -4.32 -18.51
CA LEU A 301 13.96 -3.53 -17.86
C LEU A 301 14.27 -2.23 -18.64
N GLY A 302 14.33 -2.32 -19.98
CA GLY A 302 14.56 -1.17 -20.85
C GLY A 302 13.43 -0.13 -20.84
N LEU A 303 12.16 -0.56 -20.74
CA LEU A 303 11.02 0.35 -20.65
C LEU A 303 10.96 1.07 -19.30
N ASN A 304 11.36 0.40 -18.23
CA ASN A 304 11.44 0.97 -16.88
C ASN A 304 12.72 1.81 -16.65
N GLY A 305 13.55 2.00 -17.68
CA GLY A 305 14.75 2.85 -17.60
C GLY A 305 15.92 2.22 -16.83
N TYR A 306 15.92 0.90 -16.62
CA TYR A 306 17.04 0.24 -15.92
C TYR A 306 18.31 0.11 -16.79
N ASN A 307 18.23 0.45 -18.08
CA ASN A 307 19.35 0.52 -19.01
C ASN A 307 19.97 1.95 -19.13
N ASN A 308 19.67 2.85 -18.18
CA ASN A 308 20.09 4.26 -18.25
C ASN A 308 21.59 4.50 -17.97
N GLU A 309 22.33 3.49 -17.49
CA GLU A 309 23.79 3.55 -17.27
C GLU A 309 24.57 2.95 -18.46
N GLY A 310 24.00 3.04 -19.66
CA GLY A 310 24.62 2.55 -20.90
C GLY A 310 24.71 1.03 -20.95
N ALA A 311 25.94 0.50 -20.93
CA ALA A 311 26.19 -0.95 -20.98
C ALA A 311 26.18 -1.64 -19.60
N GLY A 312 25.84 -0.88 -18.54
CA GLY A 312 25.64 -1.43 -17.19
C GLY A 312 24.28 -2.12 -17.08
N GLY A 313 24.30 -3.44 -16.88
CA GLY A 313 23.11 -4.25 -16.68
C GLY A 313 23.12 -5.54 -17.49
N HIS A 314 22.77 -6.65 -16.85
CA HIS A 314 22.74 -7.96 -17.49
C HIS A 314 21.75 -8.90 -16.85
N ILE A 315 21.19 -9.77 -17.68
CA ILE A 315 20.43 -10.94 -17.27
C ILE A 315 21.18 -12.17 -17.76
N THR A 316 21.33 -13.17 -16.90
CA THR A 316 21.75 -14.52 -17.31
C THR A 316 20.63 -15.51 -17.06
N VAL A 317 20.43 -16.44 -18.00
CA VAL A 317 19.47 -17.54 -17.87
C VAL A 317 20.16 -18.86 -18.20
N ARG A 318 20.17 -19.80 -17.26
CA ARG A 318 20.76 -21.12 -17.44
C ARG A 318 20.12 -21.85 -18.62
N ASP A 319 20.91 -22.47 -19.46
CA ASP A 319 20.42 -23.29 -20.55
C ASP A 319 19.85 -24.62 -20.03
N PRO A 320 18.67 -25.08 -20.50
CA PRO A 320 18.07 -26.32 -20.01
C PRO A 320 18.74 -27.58 -20.58
N ILE A 321 19.56 -27.46 -21.63
CA ILE A 321 20.26 -28.60 -22.25
C ILE A 321 21.65 -28.76 -21.65
N ASN A 322 22.41 -27.67 -21.59
CA ASN A 322 23.74 -27.61 -20.99
C ASN A 322 23.69 -26.75 -19.72
N SER A 323 23.59 -27.37 -18.55
CA SER A 323 23.38 -26.66 -17.28
C SER A 323 24.49 -25.68 -16.90
N ASP A 324 25.68 -25.82 -17.48
CA ASP A 324 26.84 -24.97 -17.22
C ASP A 324 27.00 -23.85 -18.27
N GLN A 325 25.99 -23.69 -19.14
CA GLN A 325 25.91 -22.60 -20.12
C GLN A 325 24.75 -21.65 -19.80
N PHE A 326 24.92 -20.39 -20.20
CA PHE A 326 24.01 -19.31 -19.85
C PHE A 326 23.69 -18.43 -21.07
N TRP A 327 22.42 -18.10 -21.24
CA TRP A 327 21.95 -17.08 -22.16
C TRP A 327 22.11 -15.71 -21.53
N ILE A 328 22.77 -14.78 -22.22
CA ILE A 328 23.03 -13.41 -21.75
C ILE A 328 22.73 -12.38 -22.85
N ASN A 329 22.31 -11.18 -22.46
CA ASN A 329 22.16 -10.06 -23.39
C ASN A 329 23.51 -9.63 -23.98
N PRO A 330 23.57 -9.33 -25.29
CA PRO A 330 24.79 -8.82 -25.92
C PRO A 330 25.15 -7.42 -25.39
N PHE A 331 26.46 -7.15 -25.36
CA PHE A 331 27.02 -5.87 -24.93
C PHE A 331 26.55 -4.72 -25.84
N CYS A 332 26.21 -3.58 -25.25
CA CYS A 332 25.77 -2.36 -25.94
C CYS A 332 24.53 -2.50 -26.84
N LYS A 333 23.74 -3.57 -26.69
CA LYS A 333 22.45 -3.69 -27.39
C LYS A 333 21.34 -3.04 -26.59
N SER A 334 20.43 -2.37 -27.30
CA SER A 334 19.25 -1.76 -26.68
C SER A 334 18.38 -2.81 -25.99
N PHE A 335 18.09 -2.58 -24.72
CA PHE A 335 17.18 -3.43 -23.96
C PHE A 335 15.76 -3.40 -24.53
N LYS A 336 15.29 -2.22 -24.99
CA LYS A 336 13.93 -2.00 -25.50
C LYS A 336 13.56 -2.83 -26.74
N TYR A 337 14.56 -3.31 -27.49
CA TYR A 337 14.35 -4.02 -28.75
C TYR A 337 14.92 -5.44 -28.74
N MET A 338 15.22 -5.99 -27.56
CA MET A 338 15.81 -7.32 -27.43
C MET A 338 14.91 -8.41 -28.04
N LYS A 339 15.48 -9.32 -28.82
CA LYS A 339 14.80 -10.50 -29.39
C LYS A 339 15.46 -11.79 -28.90
N PRO A 340 14.77 -12.94 -28.94
CA PRO A 340 15.37 -14.21 -28.54
C PRO A 340 16.63 -14.56 -29.34
N GLU A 341 16.68 -14.20 -30.62
CA GLU A 341 17.81 -14.45 -31.51
C GLU A 341 19.03 -13.58 -31.19
N ASP A 342 18.85 -12.51 -30.41
CA ASP A 342 19.92 -11.60 -30.06
C ASP A 342 20.80 -12.09 -28.91
N LEU A 343 20.28 -13.01 -28.11
CA LEU A 343 20.94 -13.53 -26.92
C LEU A 343 22.19 -14.34 -27.29
N CYS A 344 23.27 -14.08 -26.56
CA CYS A 344 24.51 -14.86 -26.65
C CYS A 344 24.40 -16.06 -25.72
N LEU A 345 24.86 -17.23 -26.15
CA LEU A 345 25.08 -18.38 -25.28
C LEU A 345 26.54 -18.36 -24.84
N VAL A 346 26.82 -18.54 -23.56
CA VAL A 346 28.18 -18.53 -23.02
C VAL A 346 28.40 -19.72 -22.09
N ASP A 347 29.62 -20.24 -22.04
CA ASP A 347 30.03 -21.22 -21.01
C ASP A 347 30.37 -20.55 -19.67
N GLU A 348 30.80 -21.34 -18.68
CA GLU A 348 31.08 -20.86 -17.33
C GLU A 348 32.26 -19.86 -17.26
N GLU A 349 33.17 -19.91 -18.23
CA GLU A 349 34.28 -18.99 -18.43
C GLU A 349 33.90 -17.72 -19.20
N GLY A 350 32.72 -17.68 -19.81
CA GLY A 350 32.20 -16.53 -20.55
C GLY A 350 32.59 -16.52 -22.02
N ILE A 351 33.00 -17.66 -22.57
CA ILE A 351 33.27 -17.83 -23.99
C ILE A 351 31.95 -18.02 -24.72
N VAL A 352 31.74 -17.20 -25.76
CA VAL A 352 30.53 -17.21 -26.58
C VAL A 352 30.49 -18.47 -27.45
N GLN A 353 29.38 -19.20 -27.37
CA GLN A 353 29.13 -20.48 -28.04
C GLN A 353 28.35 -20.28 -29.35
N PRO A 354 28.58 -21.12 -30.37
CA PRO A 354 28.01 -20.97 -31.71
C PRO A 354 26.49 -21.17 -31.80
N GLU A 355 25.86 -21.76 -30.79
CA GLU A 355 24.40 -21.93 -30.71
C GLU A 355 23.66 -20.64 -30.36
N GLY A 356 24.37 -19.61 -29.88
CA GLY A 356 23.84 -18.28 -29.63
C GLY A 356 24.27 -17.24 -30.66
N ASN A 357 23.90 -15.98 -30.42
CA ASN A 357 24.40 -14.88 -31.22
C ASN A 357 25.90 -14.68 -30.99
N MET A 358 26.70 -14.68 -32.06
CA MET A 358 28.15 -14.46 -32.00
C MET A 358 28.48 -12.96 -31.83
N HIS A 359 28.14 -12.42 -30.65
CA HIS A 359 28.37 -11.02 -30.28
C HIS A 359 29.13 -10.91 -28.96
N ALA A 360 29.83 -9.79 -28.75
CA ALA A 360 30.51 -9.51 -27.48
C ALA A 360 29.51 -9.40 -26.30
N ILE A 361 29.96 -9.84 -25.12
CA ILE A 361 29.26 -9.73 -23.82
C ILE A 361 30.02 -8.78 -22.88
N ASN A 362 29.45 -8.43 -21.73
CA ASN A 362 30.18 -7.79 -20.64
C ASN A 362 30.89 -8.85 -19.78
N PRO A 363 32.23 -9.03 -19.88
CA PRO A 363 32.92 -10.09 -19.14
C PRO A 363 32.92 -9.87 -17.62
N ALA A 364 33.02 -8.61 -17.16
CA ALA A 364 33.00 -8.31 -15.73
C ALA A 364 31.62 -8.58 -15.12
N GLY A 365 30.56 -8.21 -15.85
CA GLY A 365 29.19 -8.53 -15.47
C GLY A 365 28.93 -10.02 -15.40
N PHE A 366 29.40 -10.76 -16.42
CA PHE A 366 29.24 -12.20 -16.48
C PHE A 366 30.00 -12.93 -15.35
N ALA A 367 31.20 -12.48 -14.99
CA ALA A 367 31.98 -13.10 -13.91
C ALA A 367 31.23 -13.16 -12.56
N ILE A 368 30.40 -12.15 -12.26
CA ILE A 368 29.54 -12.14 -11.06
C ILE A 368 28.45 -13.20 -11.18
N HIS A 369 27.74 -13.22 -12.32
CA HIS A 369 26.62 -14.13 -12.56
C HIS A 369 27.10 -15.60 -12.62
N SER A 370 28.24 -15.87 -13.26
CA SER A 370 28.86 -17.20 -13.33
C SER A 370 29.16 -17.72 -11.91
N ALA A 371 29.79 -16.92 -11.06
CA ALA A 371 30.06 -17.31 -9.67
C ALA A 371 28.78 -17.60 -8.87
N VAL A 372 27.71 -16.82 -9.08
CA VAL A 372 26.39 -17.06 -8.48
C VAL A 372 25.79 -18.38 -8.97
N HIS A 373 25.78 -18.63 -10.28
CA HIS A 373 25.23 -19.86 -10.86
C HIS A 373 26.02 -21.12 -10.48
N GLN A 374 27.35 -21.02 -10.34
CA GLN A 374 28.19 -22.11 -9.84
C GLN A 374 27.89 -22.41 -8.36
N ALA A 375 27.72 -21.38 -7.54
CA ALA A 375 27.38 -21.55 -6.12
C ALA A 375 25.93 -22.01 -5.88
N ARG A 376 25.03 -21.72 -6.82
CA ARG A 376 23.58 -21.98 -6.73
C ARG A 376 23.05 -22.70 -7.97
N PRO A 377 23.21 -24.03 -8.06
CA PRO A 377 22.67 -24.83 -9.16
C PRO A 377 21.14 -24.72 -9.31
N ASP A 378 20.43 -24.40 -8.22
CA ASP A 378 18.99 -24.19 -8.21
C ASP A 378 18.56 -22.87 -8.89
N VAL A 379 19.47 -21.91 -9.03
CA VAL A 379 19.19 -20.63 -9.69
C VAL A 379 19.22 -20.80 -11.21
N ILE A 380 18.10 -20.48 -11.84
CA ILE A 380 17.94 -20.47 -13.30
C ILE A 380 18.25 -19.10 -13.86
N ALA A 381 17.92 -18.01 -13.16
CA ALA A 381 18.19 -16.67 -13.66
C ALA A 381 18.75 -15.73 -12.61
N ALA A 382 19.64 -14.84 -13.04
CA ALA A 382 20.18 -13.74 -12.23
C ALA A 382 20.03 -12.41 -12.99
N VAL A 383 19.62 -11.36 -12.28
CA VAL A 383 19.35 -10.03 -12.84
C VAL A 383 20.10 -8.98 -12.05
N HIS A 384 20.76 -8.08 -12.77
CA HIS A 384 21.47 -6.96 -12.19
C HIS A 384 21.40 -5.75 -13.12
N CYS A 385 21.01 -4.59 -12.57
CA CYS A 385 21.06 -3.29 -13.22
C CYS A 385 21.43 -2.21 -12.18
N HIS A 386 21.73 -1.00 -12.68
CA HIS A 386 22.17 0.14 -11.89
C HIS A 386 21.09 1.23 -11.81
N SER A 387 19.91 0.90 -11.30
CA SER A 387 18.84 1.88 -11.16
C SER A 387 19.20 2.96 -10.12
N LEU A 388 18.58 4.14 -10.24
CA LEU A 388 18.85 5.27 -9.35
C LEU A 388 18.60 4.95 -7.86
N PRO A 389 17.42 4.44 -7.44
CA PRO A 389 17.15 4.22 -6.02
C PRO A 389 18.02 3.10 -5.45
N THR A 390 18.27 2.03 -6.21
CA THR A 390 19.13 0.92 -5.73
C THR A 390 20.57 1.37 -5.50
N LYS A 391 21.15 2.14 -6.41
CA LYS A 391 22.48 2.73 -6.23
C LYS A 391 22.53 3.64 -5.01
N ALA A 392 21.56 4.55 -4.89
CA ALA A 392 21.50 5.50 -3.78
C ALA A 392 21.42 4.79 -2.42
N PHE A 393 20.51 3.83 -2.29
CA PHE A 393 20.32 3.07 -1.06
C PHE A 393 21.51 2.16 -0.74
N SER A 394 22.11 1.53 -1.76
CA SER A 394 23.28 0.67 -1.56
C SER A 394 24.47 1.41 -0.93
N ALA A 395 24.55 2.74 -1.10
CA ALA A 395 25.59 3.56 -0.46
C ALA A 395 25.40 3.70 1.06
N LEU A 396 24.22 3.39 1.59
CA LEU A 396 23.92 3.45 3.03
C LEU A 396 24.46 2.23 3.80
N GLY A 397 24.76 1.13 3.12
CA GLY A 397 25.26 -0.10 3.75
C GLY A 397 24.26 -0.76 4.70
N CYS A 398 22.96 -0.58 4.47
CA CYS A 398 21.89 -1.14 5.30
C CYS A 398 20.99 -2.11 4.51
N LYS A 399 20.19 -2.88 5.26
CA LYS A 399 19.16 -3.77 4.71
C LYS A 399 17.89 -3.01 4.39
N LEU A 400 17.13 -3.51 3.42
CA LEU A 400 15.74 -3.11 3.19
C LEU A 400 14.90 -3.44 4.43
N GLU A 401 14.12 -2.47 4.91
CA GLU A 401 13.27 -2.60 6.09
C GLU A 401 11.82 -2.95 5.68
N PRO A 402 11.07 -3.75 6.48
CA PRO A 402 9.70 -4.13 6.16
C PRO A 402 8.72 -3.00 6.52
N ILE A 403 8.70 -1.91 5.77
CA ILE A 403 7.87 -0.72 6.06
C ILE A 403 6.48 -0.79 5.39
N ASN A 404 6.30 -1.68 4.42
CA ASN A 404 5.05 -1.99 3.75
C ASN A 404 4.97 -3.49 3.36
N GLN A 405 3.82 -3.93 2.84
CA GLN A 405 3.57 -5.34 2.51
C GLN A 405 4.53 -5.88 1.43
N ASP A 406 4.91 -5.06 0.45
CA ASP A 406 5.77 -5.50 -0.64
C ASP A 406 7.20 -5.75 -0.16
N ASP A 407 7.70 -4.95 0.80
CA ASP A 407 9.01 -5.15 1.41
C ASP A 407 9.13 -6.53 2.09
N CYS A 408 8.01 -7.05 2.63
CA CYS A 408 7.99 -8.34 3.31
C CYS A 408 8.44 -9.50 2.42
N ARG A 409 8.35 -9.37 1.09
CA ARG A 409 8.87 -10.37 0.13
C ARG A 409 10.38 -10.62 0.28
N PHE A 410 11.12 -9.65 0.82
CA PHE A 410 12.56 -9.68 1.05
C PHE A 410 12.94 -9.80 2.53
N TYR A 411 11.95 -9.85 3.44
CA TYR A 411 12.19 -9.91 4.88
C TYR A 411 13.09 -11.12 5.22
N GLU A 412 14.27 -10.88 5.78
CA GLU A 412 15.30 -11.91 6.06
C GLU A 412 15.78 -12.75 4.84
N ASP A 413 15.33 -12.42 3.64
CA ASP A 413 15.59 -13.15 2.38
C ASP A 413 16.35 -12.31 1.36
N HIS A 414 17.06 -11.28 1.84
CA HIS A 414 18.12 -10.60 1.10
C HIS A 414 19.37 -10.39 1.97
N ALA A 415 20.52 -10.23 1.32
CA ALA A 415 21.81 -9.95 1.96
C ALA A 415 22.29 -8.53 1.65
N VAL A 416 23.33 -8.10 2.38
CA VAL A 416 24.14 -6.93 2.05
C VAL A 416 25.58 -7.42 1.87
N TYR A 417 26.18 -7.08 0.74
CA TYR A 417 27.60 -7.27 0.48
C TYR A 417 28.32 -5.95 0.77
N GLU A 418 29.05 -5.92 1.89
CA GLU A 418 29.62 -4.71 2.50
C GLU A 418 31.00 -4.31 1.93
N ASN A 419 31.25 -4.60 0.66
CA ASN A 419 32.52 -4.29 0.02
C ASN A 419 32.32 -3.89 -1.45
N PHE A 420 33.27 -3.14 -2.00
CA PHE A 420 33.32 -2.76 -3.40
C PHE A 420 34.76 -2.91 -3.90
N GLY A 421 35.02 -4.01 -4.63
CA GLY A 421 36.35 -4.35 -5.13
C GLY A 421 36.73 -3.61 -6.42
N GLY A 422 35.73 -3.07 -7.12
CA GLY A 422 35.88 -2.44 -8.42
C GLY A 422 35.99 -3.44 -9.57
N ILE A 423 35.74 -2.95 -10.80
CA ILE A 423 35.54 -3.77 -12.01
C ILE A 423 36.72 -4.71 -12.32
N VAL A 424 37.95 -4.35 -11.93
CA VAL A 424 39.17 -5.13 -12.22
C VAL A 424 39.21 -6.48 -11.48
N LEU A 425 38.46 -6.63 -10.38
CA LEU A 425 38.49 -7.82 -9.52
C LEU A 425 37.25 -8.72 -9.68
N ALA A 426 36.55 -8.62 -10.82
CA ALA A 426 35.22 -9.21 -11.02
C ALA A 426 35.08 -10.71 -10.66
N HIS A 427 36.08 -11.55 -10.93
CA HIS A 427 36.02 -12.98 -10.55
C HIS A 427 36.08 -13.22 -9.04
N GLU A 428 36.94 -12.49 -8.33
CA GLU A 428 37.05 -12.62 -6.88
C GLU A 428 35.84 -11.96 -6.20
N GLU A 429 35.43 -10.80 -6.71
CA GLU A 429 34.22 -10.12 -6.28
C GLU A 429 32.97 -10.98 -6.49
N GLY A 430 32.84 -11.64 -7.65
CA GLY A 430 31.76 -12.59 -7.93
C GLY A 430 31.66 -13.70 -6.90
N ARG A 431 32.78 -14.33 -6.52
CA ARG A 431 32.80 -15.36 -5.45
C ARG A 431 32.38 -14.81 -4.09
N ARG A 432 32.80 -13.59 -3.74
CA ARG A 432 32.42 -12.95 -2.48
C ARG A 432 30.93 -12.57 -2.46
N ILE A 433 30.41 -12.07 -3.59
CA ILE A 433 28.98 -11.77 -3.78
C ILE A 433 28.15 -13.05 -3.66
N ALA A 434 28.54 -14.13 -4.35
CA ALA A 434 27.86 -15.42 -4.26
C ALA A 434 27.83 -15.96 -2.82
N LYS A 435 28.96 -15.82 -2.09
CA LYS A 435 29.03 -16.17 -0.66
C LYS A 435 28.10 -15.31 0.20
N ALA A 436 28.05 -14.00 -0.04
CA ALA A 436 27.19 -13.07 0.70
C ALA A 436 25.70 -13.34 0.44
N LEU A 437 25.33 -13.60 -0.81
CA LEU A 437 23.98 -13.99 -1.22
C LEU A 437 23.54 -15.27 -0.48
N GLY A 438 24.39 -16.29 -0.43
CA GLY A 438 24.07 -17.58 0.18
C GLY A 438 22.82 -18.18 -0.46
N ASN A 439 21.84 -18.56 0.37
CA ASN A 439 20.57 -19.15 -0.08
C ASN A 439 19.45 -18.14 -0.33
N LYS A 440 19.74 -16.83 -0.28
CA LYS A 440 18.74 -15.76 -0.39
C LYS A 440 18.38 -15.45 -1.84
N LYS A 441 17.27 -14.73 -2.04
CA LYS A 441 16.78 -14.32 -3.37
C LYS A 441 17.37 -12.99 -3.89
N ALA A 442 17.97 -12.20 -3.02
CA ALA A 442 18.57 -10.91 -3.40
C ALA A 442 19.79 -10.53 -2.57
N VAL A 443 20.64 -9.66 -3.12
CA VAL A 443 21.76 -9.04 -2.41
C VAL A 443 21.89 -7.58 -2.82
N ILE A 444 22.02 -6.72 -1.81
CA ILE A 444 22.41 -5.31 -1.98
C ILE A 444 23.93 -5.26 -2.03
N LEU A 445 24.47 -4.73 -3.12
CA LEU A 445 25.90 -4.59 -3.36
C LEU A 445 26.29 -3.17 -2.96
N GLN A 446 26.97 -3.00 -1.82
CA GLN A 446 27.28 -1.68 -1.27
C GLN A 446 28.01 -0.82 -2.31
N ASN A 447 27.56 0.43 -2.48
CA ASN A 447 28.07 1.38 -3.48
C ASN A 447 27.91 0.97 -4.96
N HIS A 448 27.11 -0.04 -5.28
CA HIS A 448 27.00 -0.60 -6.64
C HIS A 448 25.56 -0.74 -7.12
N GLY A 449 24.67 -1.37 -6.35
CA GLY A 449 23.28 -1.63 -6.77
C GLY A 449 22.70 -2.87 -6.10
N ILE A 450 21.87 -3.62 -6.81
CA ILE A 450 21.30 -4.89 -6.33
C ILE A 450 21.46 -6.01 -7.36
N LEU A 451 21.47 -7.25 -6.90
CA LEU A 451 21.37 -8.46 -7.72
C LEU A 451 20.27 -9.35 -7.17
N THR A 452 19.41 -9.86 -8.06
CA THR A 452 18.33 -10.80 -7.71
C THR A 452 18.50 -12.12 -8.45
N VAL A 453 18.03 -13.20 -7.83
CA VAL A 453 18.07 -14.56 -8.38
C VAL A 453 16.75 -15.27 -8.19
N ALA A 454 16.39 -16.16 -9.13
CA ALA A 454 15.22 -17.01 -8.99
C ALA A 454 15.30 -18.27 -9.86
N LYS A 455 14.27 -19.12 -9.76
CA LYS A 455 14.08 -20.33 -10.58
C LYS A 455 13.42 -20.05 -11.94
N SER A 456 13.13 -18.80 -12.27
CA SER A 456 12.72 -18.38 -13.61
C SER A 456 13.22 -16.97 -13.88
N VAL A 457 13.38 -16.62 -15.16
CA VAL A 457 13.83 -15.28 -15.56
C VAL A 457 12.80 -14.21 -15.22
N ASP A 458 11.51 -14.55 -15.35
CA ASP A 458 10.37 -13.73 -14.96
C ASP A 458 10.41 -13.38 -13.47
N ALA A 459 10.58 -14.38 -12.60
CA ALA A 459 10.63 -14.20 -11.16
C ALA A 459 11.85 -13.34 -10.76
N ALA A 460 13.03 -13.62 -11.32
CA ALA A 460 14.23 -12.86 -11.01
C ALA A 460 14.11 -11.39 -11.44
N THR A 461 13.51 -11.15 -12.61
CA THR A 461 13.26 -9.81 -13.17
C THR A 461 12.21 -9.05 -12.37
N TYR A 462 11.11 -9.71 -11.99
CA TYR A 462 10.10 -9.11 -11.13
C TYR A 462 10.66 -8.77 -9.76
N LEU A 463 11.45 -9.66 -9.15
CA LEU A 463 12.15 -9.40 -7.89
C LEU A 463 13.06 -8.17 -7.99
N PHE A 464 13.80 -8.01 -9.10
CA PHE A 464 14.64 -6.83 -9.31
C PHE A 464 13.82 -5.55 -9.24
N GLY A 465 12.76 -5.47 -10.05
CA GLY A 465 11.89 -4.29 -10.08
C GLY A 465 11.08 -4.06 -8.81
N ALA A 466 10.68 -5.14 -8.13
CA ALA A 466 10.00 -5.04 -6.84
C ALA A 466 10.95 -4.47 -5.78
N MET A 467 12.18 -4.96 -5.69
CA MET A 467 13.18 -4.44 -4.75
C MET A 467 13.53 -2.99 -5.04
N ASP A 468 13.66 -2.64 -6.32
CA ASP A 468 13.90 -1.27 -6.78
C ASP A 468 12.83 -0.29 -6.26
N ARG A 469 11.54 -0.62 -6.45
CA ARG A 469 10.41 0.18 -5.95
C ARG A 469 10.31 0.19 -4.43
N CYS A 470 10.60 -0.94 -3.76
CA CYS A 470 10.65 -1.01 -2.30
C CYS A 470 11.73 -0.08 -1.73
N ILE A 471 12.91 -0.08 -2.35
CA ILE A 471 14.01 0.80 -1.99
C ILE A 471 13.64 2.27 -2.23
N GLU A 472 13.01 2.60 -3.35
CA GLU A 472 12.54 3.96 -3.63
C GLU A 472 11.53 4.43 -2.56
N ALA A 473 10.57 3.58 -2.23
CA ALA A 473 9.60 3.85 -1.17
C ALA A 473 10.28 4.06 0.20
N GLN A 474 11.27 3.25 0.54
CA GLN A 474 12.02 3.39 1.78
C GLN A 474 12.81 4.70 1.83
N LEU A 475 13.53 5.07 0.77
CA LEU A 475 14.25 6.34 0.69
C LEU A 475 13.31 7.54 0.90
N LEU A 476 12.14 7.52 0.26
CA LEU A 476 11.12 8.56 0.41
C LEU A 476 10.55 8.61 1.83
N ALA A 477 10.24 7.44 2.42
CA ALA A 477 9.69 7.32 3.75
C ALA A 477 10.69 7.77 4.83
N ASP A 478 11.95 7.37 4.71
CA ASP A 478 13.01 7.76 5.64
C ASP A 478 13.28 9.27 5.57
N ALA A 479 13.29 9.86 4.38
CA ALA A 479 13.41 11.31 4.21
C ALA A 479 12.22 12.07 4.85
N ALA A 480 10.99 11.61 4.61
CA ALA A 480 9.78 12.21 5.18
C ALA A 480 9.74 12.07 6.71
N ALA A 481 10.15 10.93 7.24
CA ALA A 481 10.26 10.69 8.68
C ALA A 481 11.32 11.61 9.31
N GLY A 482 12.49 11.72 8.69
CA GLY A 482 13.55 12.64 9.09
C GLY A 482 13.07 14.10 9.14
N GLY A 483 12.36 14.56 8.11
CA GLY A 483 11.79 15.91 8.06
C GLY A 483 10.70 16.18 9.12
N ARG A 484 10.02 15.13 9.58
CA ARG A 484 9.01 15.21 10.65
C ARG A 484 9.57 14.97 12.06
N GLY A 485 10.85 14.62 12.19
CA GLY A 485 11.43 14.21 13.48
C GLY A 485 10.88 12.88 14.00
N THR A 486 10.38 12.02 13.11
CA THR A 486 9.84 10.69 13.44
C THR A 486 10.70 9.59 12.81
N LYS A 487 10.27 8.33 12.94
CA LYS A 487 10.87 7.17 12.27
C LYS A 487 9.80 6.43 11.49
N THR A 488 10.22 5.69 10.46
CA THR A 488 9.36 4.72 9.79
C THR A 488 8.94 3.61 10.77
N ILE A 489 7.68 3.19 10.70
CA ILE A 489 7.12 2.09 11.49
C ILE A 489 7.30 0.81 10.69
N LYS A 490 7.89 -0.20 11.31
CA LYS A 490 8.17 -1.49 10.67
C LYS A 490 7.04 -2.45 10.96
N ILE A 491 6.75 -3.32 10.01
CA ILE A 491 5.90 -4.49 10.20
C ILE A 491 6.63 -5.43 11.17
N ASP A 492 5.89 -5.93 12.16
CA ASP A 492 6.41 -6.84 13.17
C ASP A 492 6.85 -8.18 12.56
N HIS A 493 7.77 -8.86 13.26
CA HIS A 493 8.43 -10.06 12.75
C HIS A 493 7.44 -11.14 12.31
N GLU A 494 6.38 -11.40 13.07
CA GLU A 494 5.44 -12.48 12.76
C GLU A 494 4.65 -12.20 11.47
N GLU A 495 4.19 -10.97 11.28
CA GLU A 495 3.47 -10.52 10.09
C GLU A 495 4.37 -10.46 8.87
N ALA A 496 5.60 -9.95 9.02
CA ALA A 496 6.57 -9.89 7.93
C ALA A 496 6.98 -11.29 7.46
N GLU A 497 7.21 -12.20 8.40
CA GLU A 497 7.56 -13.61 8.13
C GLU A 497 6.41 -14.38 7.48
N TYR A 498 5.18 -14.21 7.99
CA TYR A 498 3.98 -14.79 7.37
C TYR A 498 3.77 -14.27 5.95
N THR A 499 3.93 -12.96 5.74
CA THR A 499 3.72 -12.34 4.42
C THR A 499 4.80 -12.80 3.43
N ARG A 500 6.07 -12.85 3.86
CA ARG A 500 7.18 -13.39 3.06
C ARG A 500 6.90 -14.78 2.51
N ARG A 501 6.29 -15.67 3.32
CA ARG A 501 5.95 -17.05 2.93
C ARG A 501 4.99 -17.15 1.76
N VAL A 502 4.20 -16.11 1.48
CA VAL A 502 3.28 -16.06 0.33
C VAL A 502 4.04 -15.83 -0.99
N TYR A 503 5.19 -15.17 -0.93
CA TYR A 503 6.01 -14.78 -2.09
C TYR A 503 7.00 -15.89 -2.50
N THR A 504 6.46 -16.97 -3.05
CA THR A 504 7.20 -18.11 -3.63
C THR A 504 7.75 -17.79 -5.03
N ASP A 505 8.70 -18.57 -5.55
CA ASP A 505 9.20 -18.41 -6.94
C ASP A 505 8.06 -18.40 -7.98
N GLU A 506 7.02 -19.24 -7.78
CA GLU A 506 5.85 -19.28 -8.67
C GLU A 506 4.99 -18.03 -8.54
N MET A 507 4.83 -17.48 -7.33
CA MET A 507 4.17 -16.18 -7.14
C MET A 507 4.92 -15.08 -7.88
N GLU A 508 6.25 -15.01 -7.75
CA GLU A 508 7.02 -13.98 -8.44
C GLU A 508 6.98 -14.13 -9.97
N TYR A 509 6.97 -15.37 -10.48
CA TYR A 509 6.71 -15.62 -11.90
C TYR A 509 5.33 -15.09 -12.32
N ASN A 510 4.29 -15.37 -11.54
CA ASN A 510 2.92 -14.94 -11.80
C ASN A 510 2.79 -13.41 -11.81
N MET A 511 3.46 -12.73 -10.87
CA MET A 511 3.44 -11.27 -10.78
C MET A 511 4.10 -10.58 -11.99
N PHE A 512 4.98 -11.28 -12.71
CA PHE A 512 5.56 -10.77 -13.95
C PHE A 512 4.65 -10.95 -15.17
N GLN A 513 3.68 -11.86 -15.15
CA GLN A 513 2.97 -12.26 -16.38
C GLN A 513 2.14 -11.13 -17.02
N SER A 514 1.61 -10.19 -16.23
CA SER A 514 0.97 -8.99 -16.79
C SER A 514 1.97 -8.12 -17.55
N CYS A 515 3.17 -7.93 -16.99
CA CYS A 515 4.25 -7.22 -17.65
C CYS A 515 4.72 -7.94 -18.93
N PHE A 516 4.81 -9.27 -18.90
CA PHE A 516 5.12 -10.06 -20.10
C PHE A 516 4.10 -9.81 -21.21
N GLU A 517 2.80 -9.82 -20.88
CA GLU A 517 1.73 -9.55 -21.85
C GLU A 517 1.84 -8.15 -22.48
N ASP A 518 2.08 -7.12 -21.66
CA ASP A 518 2.29 -5.74 -22.16
C ASP A 518 3.47 -5.70 -23.14
N ILE A 519 4.60 -6.30 -22.77
CA ILE A 519 5.81 -6.34 -23.61
C ILE A 519 5.57 -7.04 -24.94
N VAL A 520 4.88 -8.18 -24.93
CA VAL A 520 4.59 -8.92 -26.15
C VAL A 520 3.66 -8.11 -27.05
N ARG A 521 2.62 -7.49 -26.50
CA ARG A 521 1.68 -6.66 -27.27
C ARG A 521 2.37 -5.41 -27.86
N GLU A 522 3.21 -4.75 -27.07
CA GLU A 522 4.01 -3.58 -27.51
C GLU A 522 5.11 -3.94 -28.49
N SER A 523 5.51 -5.22 -28.57
CA SER A 523 6.50 -5.69 -29.55
C SER A 523 6.02 -5.64 -31.00
N HIS A 524 4.73 -5.39 -31.24
CA HIS A 524 4.11 -5.37 -32.57
C HIS A 524 4.40 -6.62 -33.42
N GLY A 525 4.46 -7.79 -32.77
CA GLY A 525 4.68 -9.09 -33.41
C GLY A 525 6.14 -9.54 -33.47
N GLU A 526 7.07 -8.79 -32.88
CA GLU A 526 8.46 -9.24 -32.75
C GLU A 526 8.64 -10.32 -31.68
N LEU A 527 7.79 -10.34 -30.66
CA LEU A 527 7.73 -11.38 -29.65
C LEU A 527 6.40 -12.14 -29.76
N SER A 528 6.45 -13.43 -29.46
CA SER A 528 5.26 -14.29 -29.41
C SER A 528 4.75 -14.39 -27.97
N MET A 529 3.46 -14.66 -27.79
CA MET A 529 2.89 -15.00 -26.47
C MET A 529 3.30 -16.40 -26.00
N LEU A 530 3.73 -17.27 -26.92
CA LEU A 530 4.11 -18.66 -26.66
C LEU A 530 5.39 -19.00 -27.44
N ALA A 531 6.28 -19.77 -26.83
CA ALA A 531 7.43 -20.38 -27.50
C ALA A 531 7.09 -21.74 -28.11
N GLY A 532 5.99 -22.37 -27.67
CA GLY A 532 5.60 -23.73 -28.07
C GLY A 532 6.03 -24.78 -27.05
N GLY A 533 5.35 -25.92 -27.03
CA GLY A 533 5.66 -27.04 -26.12
C GLY A 533 5.32 -26.84 -24.65
N GLU A 534 4.81 -25.66 -24.26
CA GLU A 534 4.42 -25.38 -22.87
C GLU A 534 3.28 -26.31 -22.41
N ARG A 535 3.46 -26.93 -21.24
CA ARG A 535 2.41 -27.69 -20.54
C ARG A 535 2.11 -27.06 -19.19
N ASN A 536 0.82 -27.00 -18.83
CA ASN A 536 0.33 -26.58 -17.51
C ASN A 536 0.63 -25.13 -17.06
N GLY A 537 1.13 -24.23 -17.91
CA GLY A 537 1.33 -22.81 -17.55
C GLY A 537 0.09 -21.93 -17.76
N TYR A 538 -0.68 -22.24 -18.81
CA TYR A 538 -1.96 -21.66 -19.20
C TYR A 538 -2.62 -22.65 -20.19
N ASP A 539 -3.84 -23.14 -19.97
CA ASP A 539 -4.55 -23.90 -21.02
C ASP A 539 -5.12 -22.91 -22.08
N THR A 540 -4.24 -22.11 -22.68
CA THR A 540 -4.41 -20.83 -23.41
C THR A 540 -4.60 -19.61 -22.50
N LEU A 541 -3.62 -18.69 -22.49
CA LEU A 541 -3.88 -17.26 -22.28
C LEU A 541 -5.11 -16.94 -23.14
N PRO A 542 -6.24 -16.48 -22.57
CA PRO A 542 -7.41 -16.22 -23.39
C PRO A 542 -7.00 -15.15 -24.39
N ARG A 543 -6.99 -15.51 -25.68
CA ARG A 543 -6.74 -14.59 -26.82
C ARG A 543 -7.81 -13.49 -26.94
N ALA A 544 -8.66 -13.36 -25.94
CA ALA A 544 -9.84 -12.51 -25.87
C ALA A 544 -10.03 -12.11 -24.39
N TRP A 545 -9.26 -11.13 -23.94
CA TRP A 545 -9.74 -10.19 -22.92
C TRP A 545 -10.11 -8.91 -23.65
#